data_AF-A0A1I1E442-F1
#
_entry.id   AF-A0A1I1E442-F1
#
_cell.length_a   1.000
_cell.length_b   1.000
_cell.length_c   1.000
_cell.angle_alpha   90.00
_cell.angle_beta   90.00
_cell.angle_gamma   90.00
#
_symmetry.space_group_name_H-M   'P 1'
#
loop_
_entity.id
_entity.type
_entity.pdbx_description
1 polymer ?
#
loop_
_entity_poly.entity_id
_entity_poly.type
_entity_poly.pdbx_seq_one_letter_code
_entity_poly.pdbx_strand_id
1 'polypeptide(L)'
;MNRNLIQQWRDMTRRYAHVALALCLIFGPFMLFAQQSSSDTSGYEQQRRKVNELLAQRSARFGQFDESLKKRTGIFGLKTKKDMQASIDILKQIVLTDNDIFRETKALLDYKDFEKSKIAQQATEFDGRINGYIKTISKLQREQNTLEQHIDALEKSNQLYQGLTVLFGLIVAGGGTVVAVRWIKHQKLTKA
;
A
#
# COMPACT_ATOMS: atom_id res chain seq x y z
N MET A 1 -36.89 37.15 8.35
CA MET A 1 -35.81 36.18 8.64
C MET A 1 -35.68 36.05 10.15
N ASN A 2 -35.95 34.87 10.73
CA ASN A 2 -36.15 34.67 12.16
C ASN A 2 -34.82 34.71 12.94
N ARG A 3 -34.66 35.66 13.87
CA ARG A 3 -33.42 35.86 14.67
C ARG A 3 -33.04 34.64 15.52
N ASN A 4 -34.01 33.79 15.86
CA ASN A 4 -33.78 32.57 16.64
C ASN A 4 -33.02 31.50 15.85
N LEU A 5 -33.24 31.41 14.52
CA LEU A 5 -32.52 30.47 13.67
C LEU A 5 -31.03 30.84 13.55
N ILE A 6 -30.72 32.14 13.53
CA ILE A 6 -29.34 32.64 13.42
C ILE A 6 -28.55 32.41 14.72
N GLN A 7 -29.22 32.44 15.88
CA GLN A 7 -28.60 32.07 17.15
C GLN A 7 -28.40 30.56 17.26
N GLN A 8 -29.40 29.77 16.88
CA GLN A 8 -29.32 28.31 16.88
C GLN A 8 -28.18 27.79 15.97
N TRP A 9 -28.02 28.36 14.78
CA TRP A 9 -26.90 28.03 13.89
C TRP A 9 -25.54 28.38 14.50
N ARG A 10 -25.43 29.53 15.15
CA ARG A 10 -24.19 29.99 15.77
C ARG A 10 -23.77 29.13 16.96
N ASP A 11 -24.72 28.69 17.77
CA ASP A 11 -24.45 27.82 18.92
C ASP A 11 -24.12 26.39 18.46
N MET A 12 -24.76 25.92 17.39
CA MET A 12 -24.43 24.66 16.74
C MET A 12 -23.00 24.70 16.16
N THR A 13 -22.62 25.77 15.47
CA THR A 13 -21.24 25.93 14.96
C THR A 13 -20.18 25.97 16.06
N ARG A 14 -20.47 26.57 17.22
CA ARG A 14 -19.53 26.56 18.37
C ARG A 14 -19.35 25.19 18.99
N ARG A 15 -20.43 24.40 19.12
CA ARG A 15 -20.37 23.05 19.70
C ARG A 15 -19.53 22.09 18.85
N TYR A 16 -19.61 22.21 17.51
CA TYR A 16 -18.82 21.37 16.60
C TYR A 16 -17.45 21.96 16.22
N ALA A 17 -17.18 23.23 16.54
CA ALA A 17 -15.89 23.87 16.27
C ALA A 17 -14.71 23.14 16.96
N HIS A 18 -14.91 22.68 18.19
CA HIS A 18 -13.88 21.93 18.93
C HIS A 18 -13.63 20.54 18.33
N VAL A 19 -14.67 19.88 17.81
CA VAL A 19 -14.57 18.58 17.14
C VAL A 19 -13.87 18.73 15.79
N ALA A 20 -14.22 19.78 15.02
CA ALA A 20 -13.54 20.09 13.76
C ALA A 20 -12.06 20.46 13.97
N LEU A 21 -11.74 21.24 15.02
CA LEU A 21 -10.37 21.58 15.39
C LEU A 21 -9.56 20.34 15.78
N ALA A 22 -10.14 19.44 16.59
CA ALA A 22 -9.51 18.18 16.99
C ALA A 22 -9.27 17.26 15.79
N LEU A 23 -10.23 17.18 14.86
CA LEU A 23 -10.09 16.41 13.62
C LEU A 23 -8.96 16.97 12.73
N CYS A 24 -8.85 18.30 12.62
CA CYS A 24 -7.76 18.98 11.90
C CYS A 24 -6.39 18.77 12.54
N LEU A 25 -6.30 18.75 13.87
CA LEU A 25 -5.05 18.51 14.61
C LEU A 25 -4.56 17.05 14.47
N ILE A 26 -5.48 16.09 14.33
CA ILE A 26 -5.15 14.67 14.16
C ILE A 26 -4.81 14.34 12.69
N PHE A 27 -5.50 14.96 11.72
CA PHE A 27 -5.24 14.74 10.28
C PHE A 27 -4.16 15.65 9.67
N GLY A 28 -3.88 16.81 10.28
CA GLY A 28 -2.87 17.76 9.81
C GLY A 28 -1.46 17.17 9.64
N PRO A 29 -0.94 16.35 10.58
CA PRO A 29 0.36 15.72 10.41
C PRO A 29 0.38 14.63 9.33
N PHE A 30 -0.77 14.05 8.96
CA PHE A 30 -0.84 13.01 7.93
C PHE A 30 -0.55 13.55 6.52
N MET A 31 -0.89 14.82 6.25
CA MET A 31 -0.56 15.50 4.99
C MET A 31 0.94 15.79 4.85
N LEU A 32 1.66 16.04 5.96
CA LEU A 32 3.09 16.34 5.94
C LEU A 32 3.96 15.11 5.65
N PHE A 33 3.49 13.90 5.97
CA PHE A 33 4.20 12.66 5.66
C PHE A 33 3.95 12.11 4.25
N ALA A 34 2.91 12.59 3.55
CA ALA A 34 2.62 12.17 2.17
C ALA A 34 3.56 12.79 1.12
N GLN A 35 4.42 13.74 1.51
CA GLN A 35 5.31 14.47 0.61
C GLN A 35 6.71 13.86 0.47
N GLN A 36 6.91 12.62 0.92
CA GLN A 36 8.17 11.90 0.73
C GLN A 36 8.24 11.40 -0.71
N SER A 37 8.64 12.34 -1.56
CA SER A 37 8.72 12.24 -3.01
C SER A 37 9.71 11.15 -3.40
N SER A 38 9.25 10.27 -4.28
CA SER A 38 10.00 9.23 -4.99
C SER A 38 11.36 9.72 -5.49
N SER A 39 12.44 9.38 -4.77
CA SER A 39 13.82 9.74 -5.14
C SER A 39 14.44 8.79 -6.18
N ASP A 40 13.77 7.69 -6.51
CA ASP A 40 14.30 6.65 -7.40
C ASP A 40 14.50 7.14 -8.85
N THR A 41 13.74 8.15 -9.31
CA THR A 41 13.87 8.71 -10.68
C THR A 41 15.08 9.64 -10.88
N SER A 42 15.75 10.06 -9.79
CA SER A 42 16.82 11.08 -9.87
C SER A 42 18.11 10.57 -10.53
N GLY A 43 18.52 9.33 -10.23
CA GLY A 43 19.78 8.75 -10.73
C GLY A 43 19.74 8.39 -12.22
N TYR A 44 18.65 7.77 -12.69
CA TYR A 44 18.48 7.40 -14.09
C TYR A 44 18.47 8.63 -15.01
N GLU A 45 17.73 9.68 -14.64
CA GLU A 45 17.67 10.91 -15.43
C GLU A 45 19.00 11.67 -15.43
N GLN A 46 19.74 11.67 -14.32
CA GLN A 46 21.09 12.23 -14.28
C GLN A 46 22.04 11.47 -15.22
N GLN A 47 21.98 10.14 -15.22
CA GLN A 47 22.79 9.30 -16.10
C GLN A 47 22.44 9.51 -17.57
N ARG A 48 21.15 9.65 -17.93
CA ARG A 48 20.71 10.01 -19.29
C ARG A 48 21.26 11.34 -19.76
N ARG A 49 21.22 12.36 -18.90
CA ARG A 49 21.77 13.70 -19.22
C ARG A 49 23.25 13.61 -19.56
N LYS A 50 24.02 12.85 -18.77
CA LYS A 50 25.45 12.64 -19.01
C LYS A 50 25.73 11.95 -20.34
N VAL A 51 24.96 10.92 -20.70
CA VAL A 51 25.07 10.25 -22.02
C VAL A 51 24.77 11.25 -23.14
N ASN A 52 23.70 12.04 -23.02
CA ASN A 52 23.35 13.04 -24.03
C ASN A 52 24.42 14.12 -24.20
N GLU A 53 25.04 14.55 -23.10
CA GLU A 53 26.16 15.49 -23.15
C GLU A 53 27.35 14.91 -23.92
N LEU A 54 27.73 13.66 -23.64
CA LEU A 54 28.80 12.97 -24.36
C LEU A 54 28.48 12.80 -25.86
N LEU A 55 27.23 12.50 -26.20
CA LEU A 55 26.77 12.42 -27.59
C LEU A 55 26.87 13.78 -28.31
N ALA A 56 26.52 14.88 -27.63
CA ALA A 56 26.69 16.23 -28.15
C ALA A 56 28.18 16.57 -28.36
N GLN A 57 29.04 16.24 -27.40
CA GLN A 57 30.49 16.43 -27.52
C GLN A 57 31.06 15.63 -28.70
N ARG A 58 30.64 14.37 -28.87
CA ARG A 58 31.00 13.52 -30.01
C ARG A 58 30.60 14.18 -31.32
N SER A 59 29.37 14.64 -31.44
CA SER A 59 28.86 15.31 -32.65
C SER A 59 29.69 16.54 -33.01
N ALA A 60 30.00 17.40 -32.03
CA ALA A 60 30.87 18.56 -32.23
C ALA A 60 32.28 18.16 -32.69
N ARG A 61 32.90 17.15 -32.07
CA ARG A 61 34.23 16.63 -32.46
C ARG A 61 34.24 16.05 -33.86
N PHE A 62 33.17 15.35 -34.27
CA PHE A 62 33.01 14.87 -35.64
C PHE A 62 32.92 16.01 -36.65
N GLY A 63 32.22 17.10 -36.32
CA GLY A 63 32.20 18.31 -37.16
C GLY A 63 33.61 18.89 -37.36
N GLN A 64 34.37 19.04 -36.27
CA GLN A 64 35.77 19.50 -36.32
C GLN A 64 36.66 18.55 -37.13
N PHE A 65 36.43 17.24 -37.03
CA PHE A 65 37.14 16.26 -37.82
C PHE A 65 36.87 16.45 -39.31
N ASP A 66 35.60 16.60 -39.73
CA ASP A 66 35.24 16.84 -41.14
C ASP A 66 35.87 18.13 -41.69
N GLU A 67 35.88 19.21 -40.90
CA GLU A 67 36.59 20.45 -41.26
C GLU A 67 38.10 20.24 -41.40
N SER A 68 38.71 19.50 -40.47
CA SER A 68 40.14 19.17 -40.52
C SER A 68 40.51 18.37 -41.77
N LEU A 69 39.58 17.54 -42.27
CA LEU A 69 39.80 16.76 -43.49
C LEU A 69 39.85 17.64 -44.75
N LYS A 70 39.16 18.78 -44.76
CA LYS A 70 39.12 19.72 -45.89
C LYS A 70 40.31 20.69 -45.90
N LYS A 71 40.96 20.89 -44.75
CA LYS A 71 42.09 21.80 -44.60
C LYS A 71 43.33 21.32 -45.37
N ARG A 72 43.90 22.19 -46.20
CA ARG A 72 45.13 21.94 -46.96
C ARG A 72 46.03 23.17 -46.90
N THR A 73 47.11 23.10 -46.12
CA THR A 73 48.02 24.24 -45.91
C THR A 73 49.34 24.14 -46.69
N GLY A 74 49.51 23.09 -47.49
CA GLY A 74 50.73 22.88 -48.28
C GLY A 74 50.83 23.83 -49.47
N ILE A 75 52.07 24.10 -49.91
CA ILE A 75 52.44 25.09 -50.95
C ILE A 75 51.76 24.83 -52.32
N PHE A 76 51.20 23.64 -52.55
CA PHE A 76 50.48 23.27 -53.78
C PHE A 76 49.04 22.82 -53.53
N GLY A 77 48.40 23.25 -52.44
CA GLY A 77 47.07 22.75 -52.06
C GLY A 77 47.08 21.27 -51.67
N LEU A 78 48.23 20.74 -51.26
CA LEU A 78 48.41 19.40 -50.72
C LEU A 78 48.23 19.43 -49.20
N LYS A 79 47.76 18.32 -48.63
CA LYS A 79 47.74 18.14 -47.17
C LYS A 79 49.17 18.04 -46.64
N THR A 80 49.47 18.80 -45.60
CA THR A 80 50.74 18.67 -44.88
C THR A 80 50.66 17.57 -43.82
N LYS A 81 51.83 17.10 -43.34
CA LYS A 81 51.91 16.21 -42.18
C LYS A 81 51.20 16.81 -40.95
N LYS A 82 51.30 18.14 -40.76
CA LYS A 82 50.66 18.86 -39.66
C LYS A 82 49.14 18.82 -39.76
N ASP A 83 48.59 19.00 -40.97
CA ASP A 83 47.14 18.90 -41.21
C ASP A 83 46.62 17.48 -40.92
N MET A 84 47.37 16.46 -41.34
CA MET A 84 47.04 15.06 -41.06
C MET A 84 47.13 14.74 -39.56
N GLN A 85 48.16 15.21 -38.87
CA GLN A 85 48.32 15.00 -37.43
C GLN A 85 47.16 15.59 -36.64
N ALA A 86 46.73 16.82 -36.98
CA ALA A 86 45.56 17.45 -36.36
C ALA A 86 44.28 16.61 -36.57
N SER A 87 44.07 16.06 -37.77
CA SER A 87 42.94 15.18 -38.06
C SER A 87 42.98 13.90 -37.20
N ILE A 88 44.17 13.29 -37.06
CA ILE A 88 44.39 12.08 -36.25
C ILE A 88 44.14 12.36 -34.77
N ASP A 89 44.57 13.51 -34.26
CA ASP A 89 44.39 13.86 -32.86
C ASP A 89 42.91 14.10 -32.52
N ILE A 90 42.14 14.72 -33.43
CA ILE A 90 40.67 14.81 -33.29
C ILE A 90 40.03 13.42 -33.33
N LEU A 91 40.47 12.54 -34.23
CA LEU A 91 39.95 11.17 -34.31
C LEU A 91 40.22 10.37 -33.02
N LYS A 92 41.40 10.50 -32.41
CA LYS A 92 41.69 9.90 -31.10
C LYS A 92 40.72 10.42 -30.04
N GLN A 93 40.47 11.73 -30.02
CA GLN A 93 39.54 12.35 -29.09
C GLN A 93 38.10 11.84 -29.29
N ILE A 94 37.67 11.62 -30.53
CA ILE A 94 36.38 10.98 -30.83
C ILE A 94 36.32 9.58 -30.23
N VAL A 95 37.35 8.75 -30.45
CA VAL A 95 37.38 7.37 -29.94
C VAL A 95 37.32 7.34 -28.41
N LEU A 96 38.02 8.26 -27.73
CA LEU A 96 37.95 8.38 -26.27
C LEU A 96 36.53 8.73 -25.80
N THR A 97 35.87 9.68 -26.47
CA THR A 97 34.46 10.03 -26.18
C THR A 97 33.53 8.85 -26.44
N ASP A 98 33.76 8.06 -27.49
CA ASP A 98 32.95 6.88 -27.81
C ASP A 98 33.08 5.82 -26.70
N ASN A 99 34.29 5.60 -26.17
CA ASN A 99 34.51 4.71 -25.02
C ASN A 99 33.75 5.19 -23.77
N ASP A 100 33.76 6.50 -23.49
CA ASP A 100 32.99 7.06 -22.38
C ASP A 100 31.48 6.88 -22.62
N ILE A 101 30.98 7.13 -23.83
CA ILE A 101 29.57 6.89 -24.19
C ILE A 101 29.20 5.43 -23.95
N PHE A 102 30.03 4.47 -24.35
CA PHE A 102 29.78 3.06 -24.13
C PHE A 102 29.70 2.72 -22.64
N ARG A 103 30.63 3.24 -21.82
CA ARG A 103 30.62 3.03 -20.36
C ARG A 103 29.34 3.58 -19.72
N GLU A 104 29.00 4.83 -20.03
CA GLU A 104 27.84 5.49 -19.41
C GLU A 104 26.51 4.89 -19.89
N THR A 105 26.43 4.43 -21.15
CA THR A 105 25.25 3.76 -21.70
C THR A 105 25.06 2.37 -21.09
N LYS A 106 26.15 1.64 -20.83
CA LYS A 106 26.08 0.37 -20.11
C LYS A 106 25.55 0.57 -18.69
N ALA A 107 26.09 1.55 -17.96
CA ALA A 107 25.58 1.88 -16.63
C ALA A 107 24.08 2.24 -16.66
N LEU A 108 23.63 2.96 -17.69
CA LEU A 108 22.21 3.29 -17.88
C LEU A 108 21.32 2.04 -18.09
N LEU A 109 21.82 1.05 -18.82
CA LEU A 109 21.13 -0.24 -19.01
C LEU A 109 21.07 -1.02 -17.69
N ASP A 110 22.19 -1.11 -16.97
CA ASP A 110 22.27 -1.80 -15.68
C ASP A 110 21.29 -1.20 -14.67
N TYR A 111 21.13 0.13 -14.63
CA TYR A 111 20.11 0.80 -13.80
C TYR A 111 18.68 0.35 -14.15
N LYS A 112 18.35 0.28 -15.44
CA LYS A 112 17.02 -0.14 -15.91
C LYS A 112 16.74 -1.60 -15.57
N ASP A 113 17.74 -2.47 -15.69
CA ASP A 113 17.60 -3.88 -15.36
C ASP A 113 17.48 -4.09 -13.84
N PHE A 114 18.22 -3.31 -13.03
CA PHE A 114 18.04 -3.28 -11.58
C PHE A 114 16.63 -2.83 -11.19
N GLU A 115 16.11 -1.76 -11.79
CA GLU A 115 14.75 -1.27 -11.53
C GLU A 115 13.69 -2.33 -11.86
N LYS A 116 13.81 -2.99 -13.01
CA LYS A 116 12.92 -4.10 -13.38
C LYS A 116 12.99 -5.24 -12.37
N SER A 117 14.19 -5.63 -11.94
CA SER A 117 14.37 -6.68 -10.94
C SER A 117 13.72 -6.31 -9.60
N LYS A 118 13.88 -5.05 -9.16
CA LYS A 118 13.26 -4.53 -7.93
C LYS A 118 11.72 -4.60 -8.02
N ILE A 119 11.15 -4.17 -9.15
CA ILE A 119 9.69 -4.24 -9.38
C ILE A 119 9.19 -5.69 -9.35
N ALA A 120 9.88 -6.61 -10.04
CA ALA A 120 9.51 -8.03 -10.05
C ALA A 120 9.59 -8.67 -8.66
N GLN A 121 10.63 -8.33 -7.89
CA GLN A 121 10.79 -8.79 -6.51
C GLN A 121 9.69 -8.24 -5.59
N GLN A 122 9.36 -6.95 -5.71
CA GLN A 122 8.27 -6.33 -4.95
C GLN A 122 6.91 -6.96 -5.27
N ALA A 123 6.63 -7.25 -6.55
CA ALA A 123 5.41 -7.95 -6.94
C ALA A 123 5.34 -9.34 -6.30
N THR A 124 6.44 -10.10 -6.32
CA THR A 124 6.53 -11.43 -5.69
C THR A 124 6.31 -11.35 -4.18
N GLU A 125 6.89 -10.35 -3.52
CA GLU A 125 6.70 -10.11 -2.09
C GLU A 125 5.24 -9.76 -1.76
N PHE A 126 4.60 -8.91 -2.57
CA PHE A 126 3.19 -8.57 -2.42
C PHE A 126 2.28 -9.79 -2.59
N ASP A 127 2.52 -10.62 -3.61
CA ASP A 127 1.76 -11.86 -3.80
C ASP A 127 1.91 -12.79 -2.59
N GLY A 128 3.12 -12.92 -2.05
CA GLY A 128 3.38 -13.69 -0.82
C GLY A 128 2.58 -13.14 0.38
N ARG A 129 2.58 -11.81 0.55
CA ARG A 129 1.81 -11.13 1.61
C ARG A 129 0.31 -11.29 1.43
N ILE A 130 -0.20 -11.14 0.21
CA ILE A 130 -1.62 -11.33 -0.13
C ILE A 130 -2.04 -12.76 0.17
N ASN A 131 -1.27 -13.76 -0.24
CA ASN A 131 -1.53 -15.16 0.08
C ASN A 131 -1.54 -15.42 1.60
N GLY A 132 -0.63 -14.78 2.34
CA GLY A 132 -0.64 -14.78 3.80
C GLY A 132 -1.92 -14.20 4.39
N TYR A 133 -2.37 -13.04 3.90
CA TYR A 133 -3.62 -12.41 4.32
C TYR A 133 -4.83 -13.29 4.00
N ILE A 134 -4.90 -13.85 2.79
CA ILE A 134 -5.97 -14.79 2.39
C ILE A 134 -6.01 -15.97 3.36
N LYS A 135 -4.86 -16.58 3.68
CA LYS A 135 -4.81 -17.70 4.63
C LYS A 135 -5.32 -17.31 6.01
N THR A 136 -4.95 -16.12 6.51
CA THR A 136 -5.41 -15.60 7.80
C THR A 136 -6.91 -15.33 7.79
N ILE A 137 -7.43 -14.68 6.74
CA ILE A 137 -8.87 -14.43 6.57
C ILE A 137 -9.64 -15.75 6.56
N SER A 138 -9.20 -16.73 5.77
CA SER A 138 -9.83 -18.06 5.72
C SER A 138 -9.73 -18.83 7.05
N LYS A 139 -8.74 -18.54 7.89
CA LYS A 139 -8.65 -19.09 9.25
C LYS A 139 -9.68 -18.42 10.16
N LEU A 140 -9.75 -17.09 10.15
CA LEU A 140 -10.72 -16.32 10.94
C LEU A 140 -12.17 -16.68 10.57
N GLN A 141 -12.47 -16.85 9.28
CA GLN A 141 -13.79 -17.29 8.82
C GLN A 141 -14.15 -18.68 9.35
N ARG A 142 -13.20 -19.61 9.38
CA ARG A 142 -13.42 -20.94 9.97
C ARG A 142 -13.67 -20.86 11.46
N GLU A 143 -12.87 -20.07 12.18
CA GLU A 143 -13.05 -19.87 13.63
C GLU A 143 -14.41 -19.23 13.93
N GLN A 144 -14.85 -18.26 13.13
CA GLN A 144 -16.18 -17.66 13.25
C GLN A 144 -17.29 -18.70 13.06
N ASN A 145 -17.23 -19.49 11.97
CA ASN A 145 -18.22 -20.54 11.72
C ASN A 145 -18.26 -21.57 12.85
N THR A 146 -17.10 -21.95 13.41
CA THR A 146 -17.07 -22.86 14.56
C THR A 146 -17.70 -22.22 15.80
N LEU A 147 -17.44 -20.94 16.05
CA LEU A 147 -18.00 -20.24 17.20
C LEU A 147 -19.53 -20.13 17.10
N GLU A 148 -20.05 -19.83 15.92
CA GLU A 148 -21.49 -19.83 15.64
C GLU A 148 -22.11 -21.22 15.89
N GLN A 149 -21.48 -22.30 15.42
CA GLN A 149 -21.93 -23.66 15.71
C GLN A 149 -21.94 -24.00 17.22
N HIS A 150 -20.95 -23.53 17.97
CA HIS A 150 -20.89 -23.71 19.42
C HIS A 150 -22.02 -22.95 20.12
N ILE A 151 -22.33 -21.73 19.68
CA ILE A 151 -23.44 -20.93 20.21
C ILE A 151 -24.78 -21.63 19.94
N ASP A 152 -25.02 -22.07 18.70
CA ASP A 152 -26.25 -22.80 18.32
C ASP A 152 -26.42 -24.08 19.14
N ALA A 153 -25.33 -24.82 19.38
CA ALA A 153 -25.36 -26.02 20.20
C ALA A 153 -25.69 -25.71 21.67
N LEU A 154 -25.10 -24.65 22.23
CA LEU A 154 -25.40 -24.19 23.58
C LEU A 154 -26.86 -23.73 23.70
N GLU A 155 -27.36 -22.96 22.73
CA GLU A 155 -28.73 -22.45 22.73
C GLU A 155 -29.75 -23.59 22.69
N LYS A 156 -29.54 -24.60 21.82
CA LYS A 156 -30.38 -25.81 21.81
C LYS A 156 -30.34 -26.55 23.14
N SER A 157 -29.15 -26.72 23.73
CA SER A 157 -29.05 -27.39 25.04
C SER A 157 -29.78 -26.62 26.13
N ASN A 158 -29.65 -25.30 26.15
CA ASN A 158 -30.28 -24.42 27.12
C ASN A 158 -31.81 -24.44 26.96
N GLN A 159 -32.31 -24.44 25.71
CA GLN A 159 -33.74 -24.55 25.43
C GLN A 159 -34.33 -25.89 25.94
N LEU A 160 -33.59 -26.99 25.81
CA LEU A 160 -33.99 -28.29 26.37
C LEU A 160 -34.01 -28.26 27.91
N TYR A 161 -32.98 -27.71 28.55
CA TYR A 161 -32.93 -27.56 30.00
C TYR A 161 -34.08 -26.68 30.52
N GLN A 162 -34.35 -25.55 29.87
CA GLN A 162 -35.46 -24.67 30.21
C GLN A 162 -36.81 -25.39 30.10
N GLY A 163 -37.04 -26.12 29.01
CA GLY A 163 -38.27 -26.92 28.82
C GLY A 163 -38.45 -27.99 29.90
N LEU A 164 -37.37 -28.73 30.23
CA LEU A 164 -37.40 -29.75 31.28
C LEU A 164 -37.67 -29.14 32.67
N THR A 165 -37.09 -27.97 32.96
CA THR A 165 -37.31 -27.26 34.22
C THR A 165 -38.76 -26.81 34.37
N VAL A 166 -39.37 -26.29 33.29
CA VAL A 166 -40.79 -25.92 33.28
C VAL A 166 -41.69 -27.15 33.48
N LEU A 167 -41.41 -28.26 32.79
CA LEU A 167 -42.17 -29.51 32.94
C LEU A 167 -42.12 -30.03 34.38
N PHE A 168 -40.93 -30.07 34.99
CA PHE A 168 -40.77 -30.52 36.37
C PHE A 168 -41.53 -29.61 37.35
N GLY A 169 -41.47 -28.28 37.15
CA GLY A 169 -42.25 -27.32 37.91
C GLY A 169 -43.76 -27.57 37.85
N LEU A 170 -44.30 -27.89 36.66
CA LEU A 170 -45.72 -28.24 36.48
C LEU A 170 -46.10 -29.53 37.21
N ILE A 171 -45.25 -30.56 37.17
CA ILE A 171 -45.47 -31.82 37.86
C ILE A 171 -45.49 -31.61 39.38
N VAL A 172 -44.54 -30.85 39.92
CA VAL A 172 -44.48 -30.55 41.36
C VAL A 172 -45.69 -29.75 41.81
N ALA A 173 -46.10 -28.72 41.04
CA ALA A 173 -47.29 -27.94 41.34
C ALA A 173 -48.57 -28.80 41.30
N GLY A 174 -48.75 -29.59 40.23
CA GLY A 174 -49.89 -30.49 40.08
C GLY A 174 -49.94 -31.56 41.18
N GLY A 175 -48.83 -32.25 41.44
CA GLY A 175 -48.71 -33.24 42.51
C GLY A 175 -48.96 -32.64 43.90
N GLY A 176 -48.46 -31.43 44.14
CA GLY A 176 -48.70 -30.68 45.37
C GLY A 176 -50.19 -30.41 45.61
N THR A 177 -50.96 -30.04 44.58
CA THR A 177 -52.42 -29.84 44.72
C THR A 177 -53.15 -31.14 45.07
N VAL A 178 -52.78 -32.27 44.47
CA VAL A 178 -53.42 -33.57 44.73
C VAL A 178 -53.13 -34.04 46.16
N VAL A 179 -51.89 -33.91 46.62
CA VAL A 179 -51.50 -34.25 47.99
C VAL A 179 -52.21 -33.34 49.00
N ALA A 180 -52.28 -32.04 48.73
CA ALA A 180 -52.98 -31.09 49.60
C ALA A 180 -54.48 -31.41 49.72
N VAL A 181 -55.16 -31.70 48.60
CA VAL A 181 -56.57 -32.12 48.60
C VAL A 181 -56.77 -33.42 49.37
N ARG A 182 -55.85 -34.38 49.21
CA ARG A 182 -55.90 -35.66 49.93
C ARG A 182 -55.70 -35.47 51.42
N TRP A 183 -54.76 -34.59 51.83
CA TRP A 183 -54.50 -34.27 53.22
C TRP A 183 -55.67 -33.55 53.90
N ILE A 184 -56.30 -32.58 53.21
CA ILE A 184 -57.51 -31.90 53.70
C ILE A 184 -58.67 -32.89 53.89
N LYS A 185 -58.85 -33.85 52.96
CA LYS A 185 -59.86 -34.91 53.11
C LYS A 185 -59.57 -35.81 54.31
N HIS A 186 -58.32 -36.23 54.53
CA HIS A 186 -57.95 -37.05 55.68
C HIS A 186 -58.20 -36.34 57.03
N GLN A 187 -57.98 -35.02 57.13
CA GLN A 187 -58.29 -34.26 58.34
C GLN A 187 -59.79 -34.18 58.67
N LYS A 188 -60.67 -34.32 57.67
CA LYS A 188 -62.13 -34.31 57.90
C LYS A 188 -62.66 -35.65 58.37
N LEU A 189 -61.95 -36.76 58.11
CA LEU A 189 -62.37 -38.12 58.49
C LEU A 189 -61.96 -38.53 59.91
N THR A 190 -61.04 -37.79 60.55
CA THR A 190 -60.62 -38.01 61.94
C THR A 190 -61.33 -37.10 62.96
N LYS A 191 -62.22 -36.22 62.49
CA LYS A 191 -63.03 -35.32 63.33
C LYS A 191 -64.54 -35.62 63.31
N ALA A 192 -64.93 -36.79 62.79
CA ALA A 192 -66.27 -37.35 62.89
C ALA A 192 -66.22 -38.55 63.84
#